data_AF-A0A645EKR0-F1
#
_entry.id   AF-A0A645EKR0-F1
#
_cell.length_a   1.000
_cell.length_b   1.000
_cell.length_c   1.000
_cell.angle_alpha   90.00
_cell.angle_beta   90.00
_cell.angle_gamma   90.00
#
_symmetry.space_group_name_H-M   'P 1'
#
loop_
_entity.id
_entity.type
_entity.pdbx_description
1 polymer ?
#
loop_
_entity_poly.entity_id
_entity_poly.type
_entity_poly.pdbx_seq_one_letter_code
_entity_poly.pdbx_strand_id
1 'polypeptide(L)'
;MALRAECVFADGARNDLEEYFTLSFLQGDPAMSDATYANYTITDYNYDLTIDRISVLPWSMSATVIATERVSIKGEINADQISEGQSAGDYPPPEWTPVRYKITFINTNARWYIAELAVLEENPDLSNLGTPDMNQSPIPAATPTPKPTDAPTQAP
;
A
#
# COMPACT_ATOMS: atom_id res chain seq x y z
N MET A 1 0.93 -8.52 -2.25
CA MET A 1 0.21 -7.60 -3.15
C MET A 1 0.71 -7.71 -4.59
N ALA A 2 2.03 -7.85 -4.85
CA ALA A 2 2.56 -8.15 -6.18
C ALA A 2 1.84 -9.30 -6.94
N LEU A 3 1.66 -10.46 -6.28
CA LEU A 3 0.93 -11.60 -6.87
C LEU A 3 -0.50 -11.25 -7.31
N ARG A 4 -1.19 -10.39 -6.56
CA ARG A 4 -2.55 -9.93 -6.91
C ARG A 4 -2.50 -9.04 -8.15
N ALA A 5 -1.51 -8.14 -8.24
CA ALA A 5 -1.33 -7.29 -9.40
C ALA A 5 -0.99 -8.12 -10.65
N GLU A 6 -0.13 -9.14 -10.51
CA GLU A 6 0.18 -10.08 -11.58
C GLU A 6 -1.06 -10.84 -12.08
N CYS A 7 -2.02 -11.18 -11.21
CA CYS A 7 -3.30 -11.77 -11.63
C CYS A 7 -4.21 -10.80 -12.41
N VAL A 8 -3.95 -9.49 -12.38
CA VAL A 8 -4.73 -8.47 -13.11
C VAL A 8 -4.17 -8.25 -14.51
N PHE A 9 -2.86 -8.10 -14.63
CA PHE A 9 -2.22 -7.75 -15.90
C PHE A 9 -1.51 -8.91 -16.58
N ALA A 10 -1.41 -10.08 -15.96
CA ALA A 10 -0.84 -11.29 -16.52
C ALA A 10 -1.67 -12.53 -16.15
N ASP A 11 -1.26 -13.69 -16.65
CA ASP A 11 -1.86 -14.98 -16.29
C ASP A 11 -1.32 -15.51 -14.94
N GLY A 12 -1.27 -14.64 -13.92
CA GLY A 12 -0.83 -15.00 -12.58
C GLY A 12 -1.66 -16.15 -12.00
N ALA A 13 -1.00 -17.05 -11.26
CA ALA A 13 -1.66 -18.21 -10.67
C ALA A 13 -2.55 -17.79 -9.48
N ARG A 14 -3.86 -17.63 -9.73
CA ARG A 14 -4.85 -17.24 -8.70
C ARG A 14 -4.84 -18.12 -7.46
N ASN A 15 -4.49 -19.40 -7.61
CA ASN A 15 -4.39 -20.34 -6.49
C ASN A 15 -3.32 -19.92 -5.48
N ASP A 16 -2.26 -19.23 -5.92
CA ASP A 16 -1.18 -18.77 -5.04
C ASP A 16 -1.64 -17.61 -4.13
N LEU A 17 -2.76 -16.94 -4.47
CA LEU A 17 -3.33 -15.89 -3.63
C LEU A 17 -3.98 -16.45 -2.36
N GLU A 18 -4.51 -17.67 -2.38
CA GLU A 18 -5.13 -18.30 -1.20
C GLU A 18 -4.12 -18.49 -0.05
N GLU A 19 -2.82 -18.43 -0.37
CA GLU A 19 -1.77 -18.47 0.62
C GLU A 19 -1.70 -17.20 1.50
N TYR A 20 -2.08 -16.04 0.94
CA TYR A 20 -1.90 -14.74 1.56
C TYR A 20 -3.21 -14.00 1.85
N PHE A 21 -4.27 -14.33 1.12
CA PHE A 21 -5.58 -13.68 1.20
C PHE A 21 -6.62 -14.62 1.80
N THR A 22 -7.63 -14.07 2.46
CA THR A 22 -8.79 -14.88 2.85
C THR A 22 -9.61 -15.25 1.62
N LEU A 23 -10.20 -16.46 1.61
CA LEU A 23 -11.06 -16.89 0.51
C LEU A 23 -12.25 -15.94 0.30
N SER A 24 -12.82 -15.42 1.39
CA SER A 24 -13.92 -14.46 1.34
C SER A 24 -13.52 -13.15 0.64
N PHE A 25 -12.26 -12.71 0.83
CA PHE A 25 -11.74 -11.54 0.11
C PHE A 25 -11.64 -11.84 -1.39
N LEU A 26 -11.01 -12.95 -1.76
CA LEU A 26 -10.77 -13.30 -3.18
C LEU A 26 -12.08 -13.45 -3.97
N GLN A 27 -13.14 -13.98 -3.36
CA GLN A 27 -14.45 -14.13 -4.00
C GLN A 27 -15.11 -12.80 -4.36
N GLY A 28 -14.80 -11.73 -3.63
CA GLY A 28 -15.38 -10.40 -3.83
C GLY A 28 -14.41 -9.38 -4.45
N ASP A 29 -13.18 -9.79 -4.74
CA ASP A 29 -12.13 -8.89 -5.19
C ASP A 29 -12.35 -8.47 -6.67
N PRO A 30 -12.60 -7.18 -6.96
CA PRO A 30 -12.86 -6.71 -8.32
C PRO A 30 -11.73 -7.02 -9.31
N ALA A 31 -10.49 -7.09 -8.81
CA ALA A 31 -9.32 -7.46 -9.61
C ALA A 31 -9.43 -8.86 -10.23
N MET A 32 -10.19 -9.79 -9.63
CA MET A 32 -10.34 -11.15 -10.16
C MET A 32 -11.16 -11.20 -11.45
N SER A 33 -11.94 -10.15 -11.73
CA SER A 33 -12.76 -10.00 -12.93
C SER A 33 -12.27 -8.89 -13.86
N ASP A 34 -11.14 -8.25 -13.55
CA ASP A 34 -10.59 -7.17 -14.37
C ASP A 34 -10.04 -7.74 -15.69
N ALA A 35 -10.40 -7.10 -16.79
CA ALA A 35 -9.97 -7.47 -18.14
C ALA A 35 -9.27 -6.31 -18.87
N THR A 36 -8.89 -5.26 -18.14
CA THR A 36 -8.25 -4.04 -18.68
C THR A 36 -7.03 -4.35 -19.55
N TYR A 37 -6.27 -5.39 -19.18
CA TYR A 37 -5.04 -5.79 -19.86
C TYR A 37 -5.19 -7.00 -20.78
N ALA A 38 -6.39 -7.55 -20.97
CA ALA A 38 -6.59 -8.80 -21.72
C ALA A 38 -6.12 -8.74 -23.19
N ASN A 39 -6.11 -7.54 -23.78
CA ASN A 39 -5.68 -7.30 -25.16
C ASN A 39 -4.19 -6.97 -25.29
N TYR A 40 -3.43 -7.06 -24.20
CA TYR A 40 -2.02 -6.69 -24.15
C TYR A 40 -1.16 -7.88 -23.73
N THR A 41 0.02 -7.98 -24.32
CA THR A 41 1.08 -8.86 -23.86
C THR A 41 2.03 -8.03 -23.00
N ILE A 42 1.98 -8.25 -21.67
CA ILE A 42 2.86 -7.59 -20.72
C ILE A 42 4.22 -8.29 -20.71
N THR A 43 5.29 -7.55 -21.01
CA THR A 43 6.65 -8.08 -21.15
C THR A 43 7.50 -7.86 -19.92
N ASP A 44 7.23 -6.79 -19.17
CA ASP A 44 7.97 -6.40 -17.97
C ASP A 44 7.06 -5.56 -17.08
N TYR A 45 7.29 -5.63 -15.77
CA TYR A 45 6.63 -4.74 -14.82
C TYR A 45 7.53 -4.48 -13.61
N ASN A 46 7.42 -3.28 -13.07
CA ASN A 46 8.01 -2.95 -11.78
C ASN A 46 6.89 -2.81 -10.75
N TYR A 47 7.07 -3.44 -9.60
CA TYR A 47 6.11 -3.42 -8.51
C TYR A 47 6.73 -2.81 -7.27
N ASP A 48 6.14 -1.72 -6.76
CA ASP A 48 6.55 -1.05 -5.53
C ASP A 48 5.38 -1.01 -4.54
N LEU A 49 5.65 -1.41 -3.30
CA LEU A 49 4.73 -1.27 -2.18
C LEU A 49 5.42 -0.56 -1.04
N THR A 50 5.08 0.72 -0.86
CA THR A 50 5.61 1.54 0.22
C THR A 50 4.72 1.42 1.45
N ILE A 51 5.26 0.98 2.58
CA ILE A 51 4.52 0.88 3.85
C ILE A 51 4.59 2.22 4.60
N ASP A 52 3.45 2.87 4.77
CA ASP A 52 3.34 4.17 5.45
C ASP A 52 3.18 3.99 6.97
N ARG A 53 2.36 3.01 7.39
CA ARG A 53 2.06 2.78 8.81
C ARG A 53 1.64 1.35 9.06
N ILE A 54 2.09 0.78 10.17
CA ILE A 54 1.58 -0.49 10.71
C ILE A 54 0.95 -0.22 12.07
N SER A 55 -0.18 -0.84 12.38
CA SER A 55 -0.86 -0.71 13.67
C SER A 55 -1.47 -2.04 14.09
N VAL A 56 -1.11 -2.48 15.29
CA VAL A 56 -1.59 -3.71 15.92
C VAL A 56 -1.90 -3.40 17.37
N LEU A 57 -3.10 -3.72 17.82
CA LEU A 57 -3.44 -3.57 19.23
C LEU A 57 -2.89 -4.77 20.02
N PRO A 58 -2.43 -4.56 21.27
CA PRO A 58 -2.08 -5.65 22.16
C PRO A 58 -3.20 -6.69 22.23
N TRP A 59 -2.83 -7.98 22.12
CA TRP A 59 -3.74 -9.13 22.16
C TRP A 59 -4.79 -9.20 21.03
N SER A 60 -4.72 -8.33 20.03
CA SER A 60 -5.61 -8.39 18.87
C SER A 60 -5.20 -9.50 17.91
N MET A 61 -6.22 -10.15 17.34
CA MET A 61 -6.06 -11.05 16.19
C MET A 61 -6.23 -10.30 14.86
N SER A 62 -6.21 -8.97 14.88
CA SER A 62 -6.26 -8.11 13.70
C SER A 62 -5.13 -7.08 13.69
N ALA A 63 -4.67 -6.76 12.49
CA ALA A 63 -3.68 -5.72 12.23
C ALA A 63 -4.14 -4.84 11.07
N THR A 64 -3.72 -3.59 11.06
CA THR A 64 -3.95 -2.67 9.95
C THR A 64 -2.63 -2.14 9.43
N VAL A 65 -2.48 -2.14 8.10
CA VAL A 65 -1.34 -1.54 7.40
C VAL A 65 -1.88 -0.49 6.44
N ILE A 66 -1.26 0.69 6.44
CA ILE A 66 -1.45 1.69 5.39
C ILE A 66 -0.25 1.56 4.46
N ALA A 67 -0.52 1.32 3.18
CA ALA A 67 0.52 1.16 2.18
C ALA A 67 0.09 1.78 0.85
N THR A 68 1.06 2.32 0.14
CA THR A 68 0.88 2.86 -1.21
C THR A 68 1.43 1.88 -2.24
N GLU A 69 0.57 1.39 -3.13
CA GLU A 69 0.92 0.52 -4.24
C GLU A 69 1.19 1.34 -5.50
N ARG A 70 2.29 1.02 -6.18
CA ARG A 70 2.65 1.57 -7.48
C ARG A 70 3.11 0.44 -8.38
N VAL A 71 2.61 0.45 -9.60
CA VAL A 71 3.01 -0.51 -10.63
C VAL A 71 3.33 0.27 -11.89
N SER A 72 4.44 -0.09 -12.54
CA SER A 72 4.77 0.39 -13.87
C SER A 72 4.78 -0.80 -14.80
N ILE A 73 4.00 -0.73 -15.87
CA ILE A 73 3.77 -1.85 -16.78
C ILE A 73 4.41 -1.51 -18.12
N LYS A 74 5.09 -2.50 -18.71
CA LYS A 74 5.56 -2.45 -20.10
C LYS A 74 4.97 -3.63 -20.85
N GLY A 75 4.48 -3.35 -22.03
CA GLY A 75 3.85 -4.35 -22.87
C GLY A 75 3.45 -3.74 -24.19
N GLU A 76 2.89 -4.58 -25.05
CA GLU A 76 2.42 -4.20 -26.37
C GLU A 76 1.02 -4.75 -26.56
N ILE A 77 0.19 -4.05 -27.34
CA ILE A 77 -1.11 -4.56 -27.75
C ILE A 77 -0.93 -5.83 -28.60
N ASN A 78 -1.82 -6.81 -28.44
CA ASN A 78 -1.75 -8.05 -29.19
C ASN A 78 -1.93 -7.79 -30.70
N ALA A 79 -1.17 -8.51 -31.52
CA ALA A 79 -1.10 -8.24 -32.96
C ALA A 79 -2.45 -8.38 -33.70
N ASP A 80 -3.35 -9.21 -33.18
CA ASP A 80 -4.72 -9.41 -33.70
C ASP A 80 -5.65 -8.22 -33.44
N GLN A 81 -5.27 -7.31 -32.53
CA GLN A 81 -6.04 -6.10 -32.20
C GLN A 81 -5.56 -4.86 -32.99
N ILE A 82 -4.46 -4.96 -33.75
CA ILE A 82 -3.90 -3.86 -34.53
C ILE A 82 -4.60 -3.80 -35.89
N SER A 83 -5.18 -2.65 -36.23
CA SER A 83 -5.80 -2.45 -37.55
C SER A 83 -4.76 -2.16 -38.63
N GLU A 84 -5.12 -2.45 -39.88
CA GLU A 84 -4.26 -2.21 -41.04
C GLU A 84 -3.86 -0.73 -41.14
N GLY A 85 -2.56 -0.45 -41.19
CA GLY A 85 -2.01 0.91 -41.23
C GLY A 85 -1.71 1.54 -39.86
N GLN A 86 -1.94 0.81 -38.76
CA GLN A 86 -1.56 1.23 -37.41
C GLN A 86 -0.36 0.43 -36.88
N SER A 87 0.24 0.92 -35.81
CA SER A 87 1.38 0.28 -35.14
C SER A 87 1.06 0.00 -33.67
N ALA A 88 1.80 -0.92 -33.05
CA ALA A 88 1.65 -1.21 -31.62
C ALA A 88 1.87 0.03 -30.72
N GLY A 89 2.71 0.98 -31.16
CA GLY A 89 2.98 2.22 -30.44
C GLY A 89 1.78 3.17 -30.33
N ASP A 90 0.77 3.01 -31.18
CA ASP A 90 -0.48 3.79 -31.11
C ASP A 90 -1.39 3.33 -29.96
N TYR A 91 -1.09 2.16 -29.38
CA TYR A 91 -1.86 1.50 -28.34
C TYR A 91 -0.94 1.07 -27.18
N PRO A 92 -0.44 2.00 -26.37
CA PRO A 92 0.28 1.64 -25.16
C PRO A 92 -0.67 0.92 -24.16
N PRO A 93 -0.14 0.06 -23.26
CA PRO A 93 -0.91 -0.50 -22.16
C PRO A 93 -1.54 0.60 -21.28
N PRO A 94 -2.73 0.37 -20.71
CA PRO A 94 -3.33 1.29 -19.75
C PRO A 94 -2.42 1.51 -18.53
N GLU A 95 -2.24 2.78 -18.15
CA GLU A 95 -1.46 3.13 -16.96
C GLU A 95 -2.12 2.57 -15.68
N TRP A 96 -1.30 1.99 -14.79
CA TRP A 96 -1.78 1.52 -13.50
C TRP A 96 -1.93 2.71 -12.55
N THR A 97 -3.15 2.96 -12.07
CA THR A 97 -3.38 4.06 -11.13
C THR A 97 -2.78 3.71 -9.77
N PRO A 98 -1.83 4.49 -9.23
CA PRO A 98 -1.33 4.30 -7.88
C PRO A 98 -2.45 4.38 -6.87
N VAL A 99 -2.44 3.55 -5.82
CA VAL A 99 -3.48 3.58 -4.79
C VAL A 99 -2.87 3.44 -3.41
N ARG A 100 -3.34 4.27 -2.47
CA ARG A 100 -3.07 4.07 -1.05
C ARG A 100 -4.19 3.23 -0.45
N TYR A 101 -3.82 2.07 0.07
CA TYR A 101 -4.75 1.15 0.73
C TYR A 101 -4.64 1.21 2.24
N LYS A 102 -5.78 0.99 2.90
CA LYS A 102 -5.84 0.41 4.24
C LYS A 102 -6.04 -1.09 4.09
N ILE A 103 -5.03 -1.84 4.49
CA ILE A 103 -5.01 -3.30 4.43
C ILE A 103 -5.35 -3.82 5.82
N THR A 104 -6.43 -4.59 5.93
CA THR A 104 -6.79 -5.27 7.18
C THR A 104 -6.31 -6.72 7.13
N PHE A 105 -5.55 -7.11 8.15
CA PHE A 105 -5.10 -8.48 8.35
C PHE A 105 -5.85 -9.14 9.49
N ILE A 106 -6.07 -10.45 9.37
CA ILE A 106 -6.58 -11.30 10.46
C ILE A 106 -5.61 -12.44 10.73
N ASN A 107 -5.41 -12.77 12.00
CA ASN A 107 -4.66 -13.95 12.41
C ASN A 107 -5.62 -15.11 12.60
N THR A 108 -5.40 -16.21 11.88
CA THR A 108 -6.12 -17.47 12.06
C THR A 108 -5.09 -18.58 12.23
N ASN A 109 -5.18 -19.32 13.34
CA ASN A 109 -4.28 -20.45 13.64
C ASN A 109 -2.78 -20.07 13.51
N ALA A 110 -2.38 -18.93 14.08
CA ALA A 110 -1.02 -18.40 14.04
C ALA A 110 -0.52 -17.94 12.66
N ARG A 111 -1.38 -17.84 11.65
CA ARG A 111 -1.06 -17.27 10.34
C ARG A 111 -1.86 -16.00 10.06
N TRP A 112 -1.20 -14.99 9.52
CA TRP A 112 -1.83 -13.73 9.12
C TRP A 112 -2.26 -13.78 7.66
N TYR A 113 -3.48 -13.35 7.39
CA TYR A 113 -4.08 -13.25 6.07
C TYR A 113 -4.57 -11.84 5.81
N ILE A 114 -4.49 -11.37 4.57
CA ILE A 114 -5.14 -10.15 4.10
C ILE A 114 -6.64 -10.46 3.97
N ALA A 115 -7.44 -9.79 4.78
CA ALA A 115 -8.89 -9.99 4.83
C ALA A 115 -9.67 -8.89 4.10
N GLU A 116 -9.09 -7.71 3.95
CA GLU A 116 -9.74 -6.55 3.36
C GLU A 116 -8.70 -5.60 2.77
N LEU A 117 -9.06 -4.98 1.63
CA LEU A 117 -8.39 -3.84 1.06
C LEU A 117 -9.40 -2.72 0.88
N ALA A 118 -9.23 -1.63 1.62
CA ALA A 118 -10.01 -0.42 1.45
C ALA A 118 -9.15 0.66 0.79
N VAL A 119 -9.64 1.24 -0.30
CA VAL A 119 -9.02 2.40 -0.96
C VAL A 119 -9.12 3.60 -0.02
N LEU A 120 -7.98 4.15 0.38
CA LEU A 120 -7.92 5.40 1.14
C LEU A 120 -7.79 6.61 0.22
N GLU A 121 -6.96 6.48 -0.83
CA GLU A 121 -6.66 7.57 -1.75
C GLU A 121 -6.25 6.99 -3.10
N GLU A 122 -6.88 7.50 -4.17
CA GLU A 122 -6.51 7.20 -5.56
C GLU A 122 -5.46 8.21 -6.04
N ASN A 123 -4.46 7.71 -6.75
CA ASN A 123 -3.31 8.46 -7.26
C ASN A 123 -2.62 9.36 -6.20
N PRO A 124 -2.14 8.78 -5.07
CA PRO A 124 -1.47 9.56 -4.03
C PRO A 124 -0.16 10.18 -4.54
N ASP A 125 0.04 11.45 -4.19
CA ASP A 125 1.23 12.21 -4.56
C ASP A 125 2.53 11.52 -4.05
N LEU A 126 3.60 11.64 -4.83
CA LEU A 126 4.94 11.10 -4.56
C LEU A 126 5.59 11.75 -3.34
N SER A 127 5.08 12.90 -2.91
CA SER A 127 5.60 13.74 -1.81
C SER A 127 5.58 13.10 -0.42
N ASN A 128 4.90 11.97 -0.21
CA ASN A 128 4.76 11.35 1.12
C ASN A 128 6.01 10.56 1.60
N LEU A 129 7.16 10.74 0.95
CA LEU A 129 8.46 10.40 1.55
C LEU A 129 8.77 11.46 2.62
N GLY A 130 8.12 11.34 3.78
CA GLY A 130 8.22 12.28 4.88
C GLY A 130 9.67 12.61 5.22
N THR A 131 10.13 13.79 4.79
CA THR A 131 11.17 14.50 5.52
C THR A 131 10.43 15.17 6.68
N PRO A 132 10.68 14.79 7.95
CA PRO A 132 10.14 15.56 9.06
C PRO A 132 10.61 17.00 8.91
N ASP A 133 9.66 17.93 8.87
CA ASP A 133 9.98 19.36 8.92
C ASP A 133 10.66 19.64 10.27
N MET A 134 11.97 19.87 10.25
CA MET A 134 12.75 20.16 11.46
C MET A 134 12.21 21.38 12.21
N ASN A 135 11.47 22.29 11.55
CA ASN A 135 10.83 23.43 12.21
C ASN A 135 9.57 23.07 13.03
N GLN A 136 9.10 21.82 12.97
CA GLN A 136 7.98 21.33 13.78
C GLN A 136 8.43 20.49 14.98
N SER A 137 9.74 20.38 15.22
CA SER A 137 10.24 19.77 16.46
C SER A 137 9.91 20.66 17.65
N PRO A 138 9.22 20.16 18.69
CA PRO A 138 9.03 20.94 19.90
C PRO A 138 10.40 21.28 20.49
N ILE A 139 10.63 22.56 20.72
CA ILE A 139 11.78 23.04 21.50
C ILE A 139 11.72 22.34 22.86
N PRO A 140 12.80 21.72 23.36
CA PRO A 140 12.81 21.11 24.69
C PRO A 140 12.29 22.12 25.72
N ALA A 141 11.30 21.73 26.52
CA ALA A 141 10.81 22.57 27.60
C ALA A 141 11.98 22.92 28.52
N ALA A 142 12.15 24.21 28.82
CA ALA A 142 13.16 24.63 29.79
C ALA A 142 12.89 23.95 31.13
N THR A 143 13.90 23.29 31.68
CA THR A 143 13.87 22.72 33.03
C THR A 143 13.42 23.80 34.02
N PRO A 144 12.41 23.58 34.88
CA PRO A 144 12.03 24.56 35.88
C PRO A 144 13.21 24.80 36.83
N THR A 145 13.67 26.05 36.90
CA THR A 145 14.65 26.47 37.90
C THR A 145 14.11 26.14 39.30
N PRO A 146 14.83 25.38 40.13
CA PRO A 146 14.38 25.09 41.48
C PRO A 146 14.25 26.40 42.27
N LYS A 147 13.09 26.58 42.92
CA LYS A 147 12.84 27.69 43.83
C LYS A 147 13.83 27.61 45.01
N PRO A 148 14.51 28.70 45.41
CA PRO A 148 15.34 28.69 46.60
C PRO A 148 14.51 28.31 47.82
N THR A 149 14.96 27.31 48.57
CA THR A 149 14.38 26.91 49.86
C THR A 149 14.63 28.02 50.88
N ASP A 150 13.56 28.59 51.44
CA ASP A 150 13.65 29.53 52.56
C ASP A 150 14.30 28.83 53.78
N ALA A 151 15.35 29.45 54.32
CA ALA A 151 16.06 28.97 55.49
C ALA A 151 15.15 29.06 56.74
N PRO A 152 15.21 28.08 57.67
CA PRO A 152 14.36 28.10 58.85
C PRO A 152 14.71 29.26 59.78
N THR A 153 13.72 30.10 60.07
CA THR A 153 13.74 31.12 61.13
C THR A 153 13.93 30.42 62.48
N GLN A 154 15.06 30.68 63.16
CA GLN A 154 15.18 30.37 64.59
C GLN A 154 14.26 31.30 65.39
N ALA A 155 13.35 30.70 66.14
CA ALA A 155 12.52 31.35 67.16
C ALA A 155 13.32 31.46 68.50
N PRO A 156 12.84 32.26 69.47
CA PRO A 156 13.60 33.23 70.26
C PRO A 156 14.64 32.68 71.26
#